data_AF-A0A444Y6F7-F1
#
_entry.id   AF-A0A444Y6F7-F1
#
_cell.length_a   1.000
_cell.length_b   1.000
_cell.length_c   1.000
_cell.angle_alpha   90.00
_cell.angle_beta   90.00
_cell.angle_gamma   90.00
#
_symmetry.space_group_name_H-M   'P 1'
#
loop_
_entity.id
_entity.type
_entity.pdbx_description
1 polymer ?
#
loop_
_entity_poly.entity_id
_entity_poly.type
_entity_poly.pdbx_seq_one_letter_code
_entity_poly.pdbx_strand_id
1 'polypeptide(L)'
;MMMYSRFRTAGRNIKSAAKSFFSSSTMPPPAAPPPPPQNLAALRARLAEESPSLSDFIALKSGNAYSVEVGTKKKPLPKPKWMKESIPGGEKYVQIKKKLRELKLHTVCEEAKCPNLGECWSGGETGTATATIMILGDTCTRGCRFCNVKTSRTPPPPDPDEPTNVAEAIASWGLDYVVITSVDRDDLPDQGSGHFTETVQKLKILKPNMLIEALVPDFRGEASCVEKVAKSGLDVFAHNIETVEELQSVVRDHRANFKQSMDVLMMAKDYAPAGTLTKTSIMLGCGETPDQVVKTMEKVRAAGVDVMTFGQYMRPSKRHMPVSEYITPEAFEKYQTLGMEMGFRYVASGPMVRSSYKAGEFYIKSMIESDRAASPSKLIAS
;
A
#
# COMPACT_ATOMS: atom_id res chain seq x y z
N MET A 1 -60.48 21.27 -55.20
CA MET A 1 -60.41 19.80 -55.03
C MET A 1 -60.33 19.51 -53.53
N MET A 2 -61.45 19.43 -52.80
CA MET A 2 -62.20 18.19 -52.45
C MET A 2 -61.27 17.08 -51.90
N MET A 3 -61.51 16.36 -50.80
CA MET A 3 -62.54 16.31 -49.74
C MET A 3 -62.05 15.21 -48.76
N TYR A 4 -62.33 15.37 -47.45
CA TYR A 4 -62.78 14.36 -46.48
C TYR A 4 -61.97 13.09 -46.06
N SER A 5 -61.84 12.99 -44.73
CA SER A 5 -62.30 11.89 -43.84
C SER A 5 -61.34 10.80 -43.35
N ARG A 6 -61.44 10.63 -42.02
CA ARG A 6 -61.08 9.49 -41.16
C ARG A 6 -61.72 8.17 -41.64
N PHE A 7 -61.09 7.02 -41.36
CA PHE A 7 -61.58 5.95 -40.46
C PHE A 7 -60.60 4.75 -40.35
N ARG A 8 -60.39 4.31 -39.09
CA ARG A 8 -60.03 2.99 -38.46
C ARG A 8 -59.82 1.74 -39.38
N THR A 9 -59.06 0.68 -39.07
CA THR A 9 -58.83 -0.07 -37.81
C THR A 9 -57.77 -1.19 -38.03
N ALA A 10 -57.40 -1.87 -36.93
CA ALA A 10 -56.69 -3.16 -36.78
C ALA A 10 -55.15 -3.05 -36.68
N GLY A 11 -54.48 -3.43 -35.59
CA GLY A 11 -54.84 -4.36 -34.52
C GLY A 11 -53.78 -5.47 -34.49
N ARG A 12 -52.68 -5.28 -33.76
CA ARG A 12 -51.81 -6.39 -33.31
C ARG A 12 -51.30 -6.13 -31.90
N ASN A 13 -51.80 -6.95 -31.00
CA ASN A 13 -51.31 -7.23 -29.66
C ASN A 13 -49.88 -7.78 -29.70
N ILE A 14 -48.97 -7.23 -28.90
CA ILE A 14 -48.00 -8.04 -28.16
C ILE A 14 -48.00 -7.53 -26.71
N LYS A 15 -48.58 -8.34 -25.84
CA LYS A 15 -48.67 -8.11 -24.40
C LYS A 15 -47.34 -8.50 -23.74
N SER A 16 -46.85 -7.58 -22.91
CA SER A 16 -46.22 -7.76 -21.60
C SER A 16 -45.63 -9.14 -21.26
N ALA A 17 -44.31 -9.17 -21.09
CA ALA A 17 -43.62 -10.08 -20.17
C ALA A 17 -42.30 -9.45 -19.69
N ALA A 18 -42.39 -8.41 -18.86
CA ALA A 18 -41.28 -7.99 -18.01
C ALA A 18 -41.63 -8.39 -16.57
N LYS A 19 -41.23 -9.60 -16.17
CA LYS A 19 -41.31 -10.03 -14.77
C LYS A 19 -40.14 -9.41 -14.00
N SER A 20 -40.51 -8.56 -13.06
CA SER A 20 -39.69 -8.03 -11.98
C SER A 20 -39.11 -9.14 -11.10
N PHE A 21 -37.80 -9.16 -10.94
CA PHE A 21 -37.12 -9.73 -9.77
C PHE A 21 -35.95 -8.82 -9.40
N PHE A 22 -36.24 -7.71 -8.74
CA PHE A 22 -35.28 -7.01 -7.89
C PHE A 22 -35.66 -7.35 -6.46
N SER A 23 -35.01 -8.37 -5.90
CA SER A 23 -35.01 -8.61 -4.46
C SER A 23 -33.97 -7.68 -3.86
N SER A 24 -34.41 -6.66 -3.12
CA SER A 24 -33.51 -5.82 -2.32
C SER A 24 -32.99 -6.65 -1.14
N SER A 25 -31.82 -7.29 -1.27
CA SER A 25 -31.06 -7.68 -0.09
C SER A 25 -30.26 -6.46 0.37
N THR A 26 -30.83 -5.67 1.27
CA THR A 26 -30.04 -4.75 2.09
C THR A 26 -29.09 -5.58 2.93
N MET A 27 -27.80 -5.59 2.59
CA MET A 27 -26.78 -6.14 3.49
C MET A 27 -26.79 -5.31 4.78
N PRO A 28 -26.79 -5.95 5.96
CA PRO A 28 -26.64 -5.23 7.21
C PRO A 28 -25.26 -4.53 7.23
N PRO A 29 -25.13 -3.37 7.90
CA PRO A 29 -23.85 -2.71 8.05
C PRO A 29 -22.85 -3.64 8.73
N PRO A 30 -21.56 -3.62 8.36
CA PRO A 30 -20.56 -4.45 9.00
C PRO A 30 -20.51 -4.09 10.50
N ALA A 31 -20.50 -5.12 11.35
CA ALA A 31 -20.36 -4.97 12.78
C ALA A 31 -19.07 -4.20 13.11
N ALA A 32 -19.11 -3.36 14.14
CA ALA A 32 -17.92 -2.64 14.60
C ALA A 32 -16.78 -3.64 14.89
N PRO A 33 -15.54 -3.38 14.43
CA PRO A 33 -14.44 -4.30 14.67
C PRO A 33 -14.21 -4.44 16.18
N PRO A 34 -13.93 -5.66 16.68
CA PRO A 34 -13.66 -5.88 18.09
C PRO A 34 -12.42 -5.09 18.52
N PRO A 35 -12.32 -4.72 19.82
CA PRO A 35 -11.17 -3.99 20.33
C PRO A 35 -9.88 -4.76 20.04
N PRO A 36 -8.77 -4.04 19.78
CA PRO A 36 -7.50 -4.67 19.45
C PRO A 36 -7.03 -5.57 20.61
N PRO A 37 -6.43 -6.74 20.30
CA PRO A 37 -5.95 -7.65 21.34
C PRO A 37 -4.85 -6.97 22.17
N GLN A 38 -4.95 -7.07 23.50
CA GLN A 38 -4.01 -6.41 24.42
C GLN A 38 -2.60 -7.01 24.39
N ASN A 39 -2.45 -8.25 23.93
CA ASN A 39 -1.16 -8.91 23.72
C ASN A 39 -1.29 -10.10 22.75
N LEU A 40 -0.14 -10.65 22.36
CA LEU A 40 -0.02 -11.79 21.43
C LEU A 40 -0.75 -13.05 21.93
N ALA A 41 -0.77 -13.31 23.23
CA ALA A 41 -1.44 -14.48 23.80
C ALA A 41 -2.97 -14.35 23.68
N ALA A 42 -3.52 -13.16 23.92
CA ALA A 42 -4.94 -12.87 23.75
C ALA A 42 -5.39 -12.99 22.29
N LEU A 43 -4.57 -12.52 21.33
CA LEU A 43 -4.84 -12.69 19.90
C LEU A 43 -4.92 -14.17 19.52
N ARG A 44 -3.94 -14.97 19.97
CA ARG A 44 -3.89 -16.41 19.68
C ARG A 44 -5.05 -17.19 20.28
N ALA A 45 -5.43 -16.88 21.52
CA ALA A 45 -6.59 -17.50 22.17
C ALA A 45 -7.87 -17.26 21.37
N ARG A 46 -8.10 -16.02 20.92
CA ARG A 46 -9.25 -15.67 20.09
C ARG A 46 -9.26 -16.40 18.75
N LEU A 47 -8.14 -16.39 18.02
CA LEU A 47 -8.03 -17.08 16.72
C LEU A 47 -8.24 -18.59 16.84
N ALA A 48 -7.79 -19.20 17.93
CA ALA A 48 -7.95 -20.63 18.18
C ALA A 48 -9.41 -21.05 18.44
N GLU A 49 -10.22 -20.16 19.00
CA GLU A 49 -11.65 -20.41 19.26
C GLU A 49 -12.53 -20.14 18.02
N GLU A 50 -12.10 -19.22 17.12
CA GLU A 50 -12.98 -18.64 16.11
C GLU A 50 -12.66 -19.03 14.64
N SER A 51 -11.57 -19.73 14.32
CA SER A 51 -11.05 -19.71 12.94
C SER A 51 -11.06 -21.04 12.16
N PRO A 52 -12.10 -21.29 11.33
CA PRO A 52 -12.03 -22.19 10.18
C PRO A 52 -10.93 -21.78 9.18
N SER A 53 -10.61 -20.49 9.08
CA SER A 53 -9.67 -19.95 8.08
C SER A 53 -8.23 -20.43 8.32
N LEU A 54 -7.81 -20.57 9.59
CA LEU A 54 -6.51 -21.15 9.93
C LEU A 54 -6.43 -22.62 9.49
N SER A 55 -7.52 -23.38 9.69
CA SER A 55 -7.62 -24.77 9.26
C SER A 55 -7.59 -24.90 7.73
N ASP A 56 -8.30 -24.01 7.02
CA ASP A 56 -8.30 -23.94 5.56
C ASP A 56 -6.94 -23.52 4.99
N PHE A 57 -6.20 -22.66 5.70
CA PHE A 57 -4.86 -22.25 5.33
C PHE A 57 -3.87 -23.41 5.49
N ILE A 58 -3.97 -24.16 6.58
CA ILE A 58 -3.20 -25.40 6.78
C ILE A 58 -3.49 -26.40 5.66
N ALA A 59 -4.76 -26.57 5.27
CA ALA A 59 -5.12 -27.44 4.15
C ALA A 59 -4.50 -27.00 2.82
N LEU A 60 -4.44 -25.68 2.55
CA LEU A 60 -3.78 -25.14 1.34
C LEU A 60 -2.28 -25.48 1.30
N LYS A 61 -1.62 -25.39 2.47
CA LYS A 61 -0.21 -25.73 2.64
C LYS A 61 0.04 -27.22 2.39
N SER A 62 -0.83 -28.09 2.89
CA SER A 62 -0.71 -29.54 2.69
C SER A 62 -1.02 -30.00 1.26
N GLY A 63 -1.81 -29.24 0.50
CA GLY A 63 -2.24 -29.58 -0.85
C GLY A 63 -1.34 -29.11 -2.00
N ASN A 64 -0.15 -28.55 -1.74
CA ASN A 64 0.73 -27.93 -2.75
C ASN A 64 0.06 -26.81 -3.59
N ALA A 65 -1.00 -26.18 -3.07
CA ALA A 65 -1.74 -25.13 -3.77
C ALA A 65 -1.33 -23.70 -3.34
N TYR A 66 -0.36 -23.58 -2.43
CA TYR A 66 0.13 -22.30 -1.89
C TYR A 66 0.97 -21.51 -2.89
N SER A 67 1.79 -22.20 -3.67
CA SER A 67 2.74 -21.56 -4.57
C SER A 67 3.12 -22.47 -5.73
N VAL A 68 3.79 -21.87 -6.72
CA VAL A 68 4.39 -22.57 -7.85
C VAL A 68 5.89 -22.30 -7.92
N GLU A 69 6.63 -23.34 -8.27
CA GLU A 69 8.10 -23.30 -8.34
C GLU A 69 8.61 -22.34 -9.41
N VAL A 70 9.79 -21.75 -9.13
CA VAL A 70 10.51 -20.92 -10.10
C VAL A 70 11.42 -21.80 -10.95
N GLY A 71 11.37 -21.61 -12.27
CA GLY A 71 12.26 -22.31 -13.20
C GLY A 71 13.73 -21.98 -12.96
N THR A 72 14.60 -22.96 -13.16
CA THR A 72 16.06 -22.79 -13.08
C THR A 72 16.67 -22.60 -14.46
N LYS A 73 17.96 -22.22 -14.55
CA LYS A 73 18.67 -22.17 -15.83
C LYS A 73 18.66 -23.52 -16.57
N LYS A 74 18.72 -24.63 -15.82
CA LYS A 74 18.72 -26.00 -16.38
C LYS A 74 17.30 -26.47 -16.73
N LYS A 75 16.28 -25.96 -16.03
CA LYS A 75 14.87 -26.29 -16.23
C LYS A 75 14.04 -25.01 -16.20
N PRO A 76 14.00 -24.23 -17.30
CA PRO A 76 13.24 -23.00 -17.35
C PRO A 76 11.74 -23.30 -17.25
N LEU A 77 11.04 -22.54 -16.42
CA LEU A 77 9.59 -22.55 -16.30
C LEU A 77 9.08 -21.14 -16.64
N PRO A 78 7.98 -21.03 -17.40
CA PRO A 78 7.39 -19.74 -17.69
C PRO A 78 6.87 -19.08 -16.40
N LYS A 79 6.84 -17.74 -16.37
CA LYS A 79 6.15 -17.03 -15.29
C LYS A 79 4.66 -17.44 -15.28
N PRO A 80 4.04 -17.59 -14.10
CA PRO A 80 2.62 -17.89 -14.01
C PRO A 80 1.76 -16.82 -14.68
N LYS A 81 0.57 -17.20 -15.16
CA LYS A 81 -0.30 -16.31 -15.95
C LYS A 81 -0.71 -15.05 -15.17
N TRP A 82 -0.91 -15.15 -13.85
CA TRP A 82 -1.29 -14.03 -12.99
C TRP A 82 -0.15 -13.04 -12.70
N MET A 83 1.10 -13.40 -13.06
CA MET A 83 2.27 -12.53 -12.93
C MET A 83 2.56 -11.73 -14.21
N LYS A 84 1.61 -11.69 -15.15
CA LYS A 84 1.75 -10.91 -16.38
C LYS A 84 1.36 -9.45 -16.13
N GLU A 85 2.25 -8.56 -16.50
CA GLU A 85 2.10 -7.12 -16.33
C GLU A 85 1.33 -6.52 -17.51
N SER A 86 0.52 -5.51 -17.24
CA SER A 86 -0.08 -4.65 -18.27
C SER A 86 0.90 -3.57 -18.69
N ILE A 87 0.96 -3.24 -19.98
CA ILE A 87 1.81 -2.17 -20.49
C ILE A 87 1.20 -0.81 -20.08
N PRO A 88 1.95 0.08 -19.40
CA PRO A 88 1.42 1.38 -18.99
C PRO A 88 1.12 2.28 -20.20
N GLY A 89 -0.02 2.98 -20.17
CA GLY A 89 -0.46 3.88 -21.23
C GLY A 89 -1.61 4.80 -20.79
N GLY A 90 -2.01 5.74 -21.66
CA GLY A 90 -3.11 6.69 -21.44
C GLY A 90 -2.67 8.16 -21.29
N GLU A 91 -3.60 9.09 -21.52
CA GLU A 91 -3.31 10.54 -21.54
C GLU A 91 -2.84 11.07 -20.18
N LYS A 92 -3.53 10.71 -19.08
CA LYS A 92 -3.13 11.10 -17.72
C LYS A 92 -1.74 10.60 -17.33
N TYR A 93 -1.38 9.38 -17.73
CA TYR A 93 -0.04 8.84 -17.53
C TYR A 93 1.02 9.71 -18.24
N VAL A 94 0.80 10.08 -19.50
CA VAL A 94 1.71 10.95 -20.26
C VAL A 94 1.83 12.34 -19.61
N GLN A 95 0.73 12.90 -19.12
CA GLN A 95 0.71 14.19 -18.44
C GLN A 95 1.53 14.17 -17.14
N ILE A 96 1.30 13.19 -16.26
CA ILE A 96 2.07 13.05 -15.00
C ILE A 96 3.55 12.84 -15.32
N LYS A 97 3.87 11.98 -16.29
CA LYS A 97 5.25 11.73 -16.73
C LYS A 97 5.95 13.00 -17.22
N LYS A 98 5.26 13.84 -17.99
CA LYS A 98 5.80 15.11 -18.49
C LYS A 98 6.09 16.06 -17.32
N LYS A 99 5.14 16.21 -16.40
CA LYS A 99 5.30 17.08 -15.22
C LYS A 99 6.47 16.64 -14.33
N LEU A 100 6.60 15.34 -14.06
CA LEU A 100 7.71 14.80 -13.26
C LEU A 100 9.08 15.17 -13.85
N ARG A 101 9.23 15.10 -15.18
CA ARG A 101 10.46 15.47 -15.88
C ARG A 101 10.73 16.97 -15.84
N GLU A 102 9.71 17.80 -16.06
CA GLU A 102 9.84 19.26 -16.02
C GLU A 102 10.30 19.74 -14.64
N LEU A 103 9.82 19.09 -13.58
CA LEU A 103 10.11 19.42 -12.19
C LEU A 103 11.30 18.65 -11.61
N LYS A 104 11.99 17.83 -12.42
CA LYS A 104 13.12 16.98 -12.01
C LYS A 104 12.82 16.11 -10.77
N LEU A 105 11.58 15.65 -10.65
CA LEU A 105 11.14 14.81 -9.53
C LEU A 105 11.41 13.34 -9.82
N HIS A 106 11.78 12.60 -8.78
CA HIS A 106 11.93 11.16 -8.84
C HIS A 106 10.66 10.46 -8.34
N THR A 107 10.35 9.30 -8.91
CA THR A 107 9.28 8.44 -8.42
C THR A 107 9.79 7.03 -8.23
N VAL A 108 9.41 6.40 -7.12
CA VAL A 108 9.69 4.96 -6.94
C VAL A 108 9.04 4.12 -8.04
N CYS A 109 7.93 4.62 -8.60
CA CYS A 109 7.24 3.95 -9.70
C CYS A 109 8.15 3.76 -10.92
N GLU A 110 8.90 4.79 -11.32
CA GLU A 110 9.85 4.71 -12.43
C GLU A 110 11.15 4.00 -12.02
N GLU A 111 11.74 4.35 -10.88
CA GLU A 111 13.03 3.81 -10.44
C GLU A 111 12.96 2.32 -10.09
N ALA A 112 11.85 1.86 -9.51
CA ALA A 112 11.62 0.46 -9.17
C ALA A 112 10.97 -0.36 -10.30
N LYS A 113 10.73 0.24 -11.48
CA LYS A 113 10.05 -0.40 -12.62
C LYS A 113 8.71 -1.02 -12.23
N CYS A 114 7.86 -0.22 -11.57
CA CYS A 114 6.61 -0.69 -11.03
C CYS A 114 5.66 -1.17 -12.15
N PRO A 115 5.11 -2.39 -12.06
CA PRO A 115 4.19 -2.91 -13.07
C PRO A 115 2.81 -2.21 -13.05
N ASN A 116 2.49 -1.52 -11.95
CA ASN A 116 1.17 -0.90 -11.74
C ASN A 116 1.12 0.57 -12.19
N LEU A 117 2.18 1.07 -12.83
CA LEU A 117 2.37 2.49 -13.07
C LEU A 117 1.23 3.10 -13.91
N GLY A 118 0.79 2.38 -14.96
CA GLY A 118 -0.30 2.82 -15.82
C GLY A 118 -1.64 2.92 -15.07
N GLU A 119 -1.93 1.94 -14.21
CA GLU A 119 -3.16 1.91 -13.42
C GLU A 119 -3.19 3.02 -12.36
N CYS A 120 -2.09 3.20 -11.62
CA CYS A 120 -2.02 4.18 -10.54
C CYS A 120 -2.13 5.61 -11.06
N TRP A 121 -1.44 5.94 -12.17
CA TRP A 121 -1.40 7.30 -12.69
C TRP A 121 -2.61 7.67 -13.55
N SER A 122 -3.28 6.70 -14.18
CA SER A 122 -4.53 6.95 -14.91
C SER A 122 -5.74 7.11 -13.98
N GLY A 123 -5.62 6.65 -12.73
CA GLY A 123 -6.73 6.55 -11.78
C GLY A 123 -7.64 5.35 -12.02
N GLY A 124 -7.34 4.48 -13.00
CA GLY A 124 -8.09 3.26 -13.34
C GLY A 124 -9.62 3.43 -13.34
N GLU A 125 -10.35 2.39 -12.93
CA GLU A 125 -11.83 2.39 -12.88
C GLU A 125 -12.42 3.30 -11.80
N THR A 126 -11.65 3.58 -10.73
CA THR A 126 -12.12 4.33 -9.56
C THR A 126 -11.93 5.85 -9.67
N GLY A 127 -11.25 6.34 -10.72
CA GLY A 127 -11.02 7.77 -10.97
C GLY A 127 -9.97 8.45 -10.08
N THR A 128 -9.62 7.88 -8.92
CA THR A 128 -8.58 8.40 -8.03
C THR A 128 -7.19 8.05 -8.56
N ALA A 129 -6.49 9.04 -9.09
CA ALA A 129 -5.08 8.92 -9.44
C ALA A 129 -4.22 9.06 -8.19
N THR A 130 -3.16 8.26 -8.12
CA THR A 130 -2.13 8.39 -7.08
C THR A 130 -0.75 8.34 -7.69
N ALA A 131 0.17 9.09 -7.09
CA ALA A 131 1.59 9.01 -7.37
C ALA A 131 2.37 8.77 -6.09
N THR A 132 3.43 7.98 -6.18
CA THR A 132 4.42 7.85 -5.12
C THR A 132 5.66 8.65 -5.50
N ILE A 133 5.89 9.74 -4.78
CA ILE A 133 6.99 10.66 -5.03
C ILE A 133 8.15 10.30 -4.11
N MET A 134 9.34 10.19 -4.71
CA MET A 134 10.57 9.87 -4.01
C MET A 134 11.38 11.15 -3.85
N ILE A 135 11.53 11.61 -2.60
CA ILE A 135 12.35 12.75 -2.21
C ILE A 135 13.75 12.29 -1.80
N LEU A 136 14.67 13.23 -1.58
CA LEU A 136 16.07 13.01 -1.22
C LEU A 136 16.90 12.31 -2.30
N GLY A 137 16.47 12.45 -3.56
CA GLY A 137 17.13 11.91 -4.74
C GLY A 137 16.81 10.44 -5.04
N ASP A 138 17.59 9.86 -5.96
CA ASP A 138 17.40 8.50 -6.52
C ASP A 138 18.49 7.49 -6.11
N THR A 139 19.38 7.90 -5.20
CA THR A 139 20.58 7.14 -4.84
C THR A 139 20.63 6.94 -3.33
N CYS A 140 20.50 5.69 -2.92
CA CYS A 140 20.41 5.25 -1.54
C CYS A 140 21.78 4.97 -0.91
N THR A 141 21.92 5.25 0.38
CA THR A 141 23.09 4.85 1.18
C THR A 141 23.09 3.37 1.57
N ARG A 142 21.98 2.65 1.30
CA ARG A 142 21.76 1.25 1.62
C ARG A 142 21.56 0.38 0.39
N GLY A 143 21.95 -0.89 0.49
CA GLY A 143 21.93 -1.87 -0.59
C GLY A 143 21.04 -3.07 -0.31
N CYS A 144 19.73 -2.85 -0.15
CA CYS A 144 18.76 -3.94 -0.01
C CYS A 144 18.76 -4.85 -1.25
N ARG A 145 18.77 -6.17 -1.06
CA ARG A 145 19.00 -7.17 -2.14
C ARG A 145 17.80 -7.34 -3.08
N PHE A 146 16.65 -6.80 -2.72
CA PHE A 146 15.43 -6.75 -3.53
C PHE A 146 15.26 -5.43 -4.30
N CYS A 147 15.92 -4.35 -3.87
CA CYS A 147 15.60 -2.98 -4.29
C CYS A 147 16.40 -2.57 -5.53
N ASN A 148 15.75 -1.93 -6.51
CA ASN A 148 16.37 -1.50 -7.77
C ASN A 148 16.91 -0.06 -7.75
N VAL A 149 16.75 0.65 -6.63
CA VAL A 149 17.25 2.02 -6.46
C VAL A 149 18.79 2.01 -6.49
N LYS A 150 19.40 3.06 -7.05
CA LYS A 150 20.86 3.19 -7.14
C LYS A 150 21.45 3.25 -5.73
N THR A 151 22.70 2.81 -5.59
CA THR A 151 23.37 2.79 -4.27
C THR A 151 24.70 3.54 -4.32
N SER A 152 24.93 4.44 -3.38
CA SER A 152 26.21 5.13 -3.17
C SER A 152 26.41 5.41 -1.69
N ARG A 153 27.65 5.26 -1.19
CA ARG A 153 28.01 5.67 0.17
C ARG A 153 27.99 7.20 0.33
N THR A 154 28.14 7.91 -0.77
CA THR A 154 28.19 9.38 -0.83
C THR A 154 27.25 9.83 -1.96
N PRO A 155 25.92 9.75 -1.74
CA PRO A 155 24.97 10.29 -2.71
C PRO A 155 25.15 11.82 -2.83
N PRO A 156 24.64 12.44 -3.91
CA PRO A 156 24.61 13.90 -4.00
C PRO A 156 23.88 14.53 -2.80
N PRO A 157 24.25 15.76 -2.41
CA PRO A 157 23.50 16.49 -1.38
C PRO A 157 22.04 16.65 -1.83
N PRO A 158 21.05 16.56 -0.92
CA PRO A 158 19.67 16.86 -1.28
C PRO A 158 19.54 18.31 -1.71
N ASP A 159 18.61 18.58 -2.63
CA ASP A 159 18.25 19.94 -3.02
C ASP A 159 17.44 20.59 -1.86
N PRO A 160 17.91 21.69 -1.25
CA PRO A 160 17.20 22.34 -0.15
C PRO A 160 15.81 22.88 -0.55
N ASP A 161 15.57 23.14 -1.84
CA ASP A 161 14.28 23.63 -2.35
C ASP A 161 13.32 22.48 -2.72
N GLU A 162 13.77 21.22 -2.71
CA GLU A 162 12.96 20.03 -3.04
C GLU A 162 11.64 19.97 -2.24
N PRO A 163 11.58 20.25 -0.93
CA PRO A 163 10.31 20.23 -0.18
C PRO A 163 9.28 21.20 -0.76
N THR A 164 9.70 22.41 -1.13
CA THR A 164 8.83 23.43 -1.73
C THR A 164 8.40 23.00 -3.12
N ASN A 165 9.35 22.63 -3.97
CA ASN A 165 9.11 22.26 -5.37
C ASN A 165 8.18 21.04 -5.46
N VAL A 166 8.38 20.03 -4.62
CA VAL A 166 7.53 18.83 -4.53
C VAL A 166 6.12 19.19 -4.06
N ALA A 167 5.99 20.01 -3.02
CA ALA A 167 4.69 20.40 -2.49
C ALA A 167 3.86 21.18 -3.52
N GLU A 168 4.46 22.17 -4.19
CA GLU A 168 3.81 22.95 -5.24
C GLU A 168 3.43 22.08 -6.44
N ALA A 169 4.33 21.18 -6.84
CA ALA A 169 4.07 20.22 -7.90
C ALA A 169 2.84 19.36 -7.60
N ILE A 170 2.82 18.67 -6.46
CA ILE A 170 1.72 17.77 -6.09
C ILE A 170 0.41 18.57 -5.95
N ALA A 171 0.44 19.76 -5.35
CA ALA A 171 -0.74 20.61 -5.21
C ALA A 171 -1.37 20.99 -6.56
N SER A 172 -0.58 21.06 -7.64
CA SER A 172 -1.03 21.34 -9.01
C SER A 172 -1.61 20.13 -9.77
N TRP A 173 -1.48 18.92 -9.22
CA TRP A 173 -1.86 17.68 -9.93
C TRP A 173 -3.30 17.25 -9.70
N GLY A 174 -4.01 17.88 -8.75
CA GLY A 174 -5.40 17.54 -8.45
C GLY A 174 -5.55 16.13 -7.89
N LEU A 175 -4.54 15.64 -7.17
CA LEU A 175 -4.58 14.36 -6.46
C LEU A 175 -5.26 14.57 -5.10
N ASP A 176 -6.05 13.58 -4.68
CA ASP A 176 -6.64 13.55 -3.34
C ASP A 176 -5.76 12.81 -2.33
N TYR A 177 -4.88 11.94 -2.82
CA TYR A 177 -4.01 11.08 -2.04
C TYR A 177 -2.62 11.07 -2.68
N VAL A 178 -1.57 11.18 -1.86
CA VAL A 178 -0.19 11.06 -2.32
C VAL A 178 0.62 10.22 -1.34
N VAL A 179 1.53 9.42 -1.88
CA VAL A 179 2.55 8.74 -1.09
C VAL A 179 3.87 9.46 -1.27
N ILE A 180 4.51 9.85 -0.19
CA ILE A 180 5.87 10.40 -0.16
C ILE A 180 6.78 9.33 0.41
N THR A 181 7.88 9.03 -0.28
CA THR A 181 8.91 8.10 0.17
C THR A 181 10.28 8.71 -0.03
N SER A 182 11.33 8.11 0.52
CA SER A 182 12.70 8.49 0.20
C SER A 182 13.60 7.27 0.08
N VAL A 183 14.83 7.53 -0.37
CA VAL A 183 15.97 6.65 -0.12
C VAL A 183 16.48 6.78 1.31
N ASP A 184 17.25 5.81 1.81
CA ASP A 184 17.99 5.96 3.07
C ASP A 184 19.14 6.97 2.89
N ARG A 185 19.22 7.94 3.80
CA ARG A 185 20.25 8.98 3.85
C ARG A 185 21.07 8.91 5.13
N ASP A 186 21.74 7.77 5.34
CA ASP A 186 22.62 7.57 6.50
C ASP A 186 23.80 8.57 6.55
N ASP A 187 24.06 9.28 5.44
CA ASP A 187 25.04 10.36 5.32
C ASP A 187 24.59 11.69 5.96
N LEU A 188 23.29 11.87 6.19
CA LEU A 188 22.74 13.07 6.83
C LEU A 188 22.61 12.89 8.35
N PRO A 189 22.92 13.94 9.16
CA PRO A 189 22.79 13.86 10.62
C PRO A 189 21.38 13.50 11.10
N ASP A 190 20.35 14.00 10.43
CA ASP A 190 18.93 13.75 10.75
C ASP A 190 18.29 12.67 9.86
N GLN A 191 19.10 12.00 9.05
CA GLN A 191 18.71 10.92 8.14
C GLN A 191 17.60 11.29 7.15
N GLY A 192 17.42 12.58 6.87
CA GLY A 192 16.38 13.10 5.98
C GLY A 192 15.01 13.32 6.62
N SER A 193 14.87 13.10 7.94
CA SER A 193 13.60 13.28 8.66
C SER A 193 13.07 14.71 8.59
N GLY A 194 13.95 15.72 8.64
CA GLY A 194 13.58 17.13 8.50
C GLY A 194 13.01 17.43 7.11
N HIS A 195 13.64 16.88 6.07
CA HIS A 195 13.21 17.05 4.69
C HIS A 195 11.81 16.47 4.45
N PHE A 196 11.56 15.24 4.92
CA PHE A 196 10.22 14.64 4.91
C PHE A 196 9.18 15.53 5.59
N THR A 197 9.50 15.98 6.80
CA THR A 197 8.60 16.78 7.63
C THR A 197 8.23 18.09 6.92
N GLU A 198 9.22 18.77 6.37
CA GLU A 198 9.03 20.03 5.64
C GLU A 198 8.17 19.82 4.39
N THR A 199 8.41 18.76 3.60
CA THR A 199 7.58 18.46 2.42
C THR A 199 6.12 18.24 2.81
N VAL A 200 5.86 17.42 3.85
CA VAL A 200 4.49 17.15 4.32
C VAL A 200 3.80 18.43 4.81
N GLN A 201 4.49 19.23 5.62
CA GLN A 201 3.92 20.46 6.19
C GLN A 201 3.59 21.49 5.11
N LYS A 202 4.52 21.75 4.17
CA LYS A 202 4.25 22.66 3.04
C LYS A 202 3.07 22.19 2.22
N LEU A 203 2.98 20.88 1.99
CA LEU A 203 1.89 20.31 1.22
C LEU A 203 0.53 20.41 1.94
N LYS A 204 0.50 20.23 3.26
CA LYS A 204 -0.70 20.47 4.08
C LYS A 204 -1.10 21.94 4.12
N ILE A 205 -0.14 22.88 4.06
CA ILE A 205 -0.44 24.32 3.93
C ILE A 205 -1.13 24.61 2.59
N LEU A 206 -0.59 24.07 1.49
CA LEU A 206 -1.14 24.29 0.14
C LEU A 206 -2.46 23.54 -0.10
N LYS A 207 -2.61 22.36 0.50
CA LYS A 207 -3.78 21.46 0.34
C LYS A 207 -4.13 20.79 1.69
N PRO A 208 -4.83 21.50 2.59
CA PRO A 208 -5.15 20.99 3.93
C PRO A 208 -5.92 19.66 3.95
N ASN A 209 -6.77 19.43 2.95
CA ASN A 209 -7.62 18.25 2.87
C ASN A 209 -6.97 17.05 2.16
N MET A 210 -5.80 17.23 1.54
CA MET A 210 -5.15 16.13 0.83
C MET A 210 -4.64 15.10 1.82
N LEU A 211 -4.85 13.82 1.51
CA LEU A 211 -4.33 12.72 2.30
C LEU A 211 -2.88 12.42 1.91
N ILE A 212 -2.02 12.30 2.91
CA ILE A 212 -0.59 12.10 2.75
C ILE A 212 -0.16 10.85 3.52
N GLU A 213 0.36 9.87 2.79
CA GLU A 213 1.07 8.73 3.34
C GLU A 213 2.58 8.96 3.24
N ALA A 214 3.29 8.89 4.36
CA ALA A 214 4.75 8.92 4.36
C ALA A 214 5.29 7.50 4.53
N LEU A 215 5.86 6.93 3.47
CA LEU A 215 6.61 5.68 3.51
C LEU A 215 8.07 5.99 3.86
N VAL A 216 8.41 5.84 5.13
CA VAL A 216 9.70 6.29 5.66
C VAL A 216 10.76 5.19 5.71
N PRO A 217 12.05 5.57 5.64
CA PRO A 217 13.16 4.77 6.14
C PRO A 217 13.00 4.39 7.62
N ASP A 218 13.87 3.51 8.13
CA ASP A 218 13.87 3.17 9.56
C ASP A 218 14.55 4.23 10.44
N PHE A 219 15.22 5.22 9.84
CA PHE A 219 16.04 6.22 10.54
C PHE A 219 17.00 5.61 11.59
N ARG A 220 17.49 4.38 11.35
CA ARG A 220 18.30 3.60 12.32
C ARG A 220 17.65 3.45 13.70
N GLY A 221 16.32 3.58 13.78
CA GLY A 221 15.59 3.56 15.04
C GLY A 221 15.69 4.85 15.88
N GLU A 222 16.19 5.95 15.31
CA GLU A 222 16.32 7.22 16.04
C GLU A 222 14.96 7.85 16.33
N ALA A 223 14.58 7.85 17.61
CA ALA A 223 13.27 8.33 18.06
C ALA A 223 12.97 9.78 17.63
N SER A 224 13.98 10.66 17.68
CA SER A 224 13.83 12.07 17.28
C SER A 224 13.50 12.23 15.78
N CYS A 225 13.98 11.32 14.93
CA CYS A 225 13.66 11.32 13.50
C CYS A 225 12.24 10.83 13.27
N VAL A 226 11.84 9.74 13.94
CA VAL A 226 10.48 9.17 13.85
C VAL A 226 9.44 10.16 14.36
N GLU A 227 9.66 10.75 15.54
CA GLU A 227 8.77 11.73 16.16
C GLU A 227 8.54 12.94 15.25
N LYS A 228 9.62 13.47 14.65
CA LYS A 228 9.55 14.63 13.78
C LYS A 228 8.63 14.38 12.58
N VAL A 229 8.78 13.25 11.91
CA VAL A 229 7.94 12.89 10.75
C VAL A 229 6.52 12.54 11.20
N ALA A 230 6.35 11.80 12.30
CA ALA A 230 5.03 11.43 12.82
C ALA A 230 4.17 12.66 13.18
N LYS A 231 4.80 13.76 13.61
CA LYS A 231 4.12 15.03 13.94
C LYS A 231 3.99 16.01 12.77
N SER A 232 4.37 15.61 11.55
CA SER A 232 4.34 16.49 10.37
C SER A 232 2.93 16.84 9.86
N GLY A 233 1.90 16.14 10.34
CA GLY A 233 0.51 16.28 9.87
C GLY A 233 0.09 15.28 8.79
N LEU A 234 0.93 14.28 8.49
CA LEU A 234 0.57 13.13 7.66
C LEU A 234 -0.65 12.38 8.19
N ASP A 235 -1.31 11.64 7.30
CA ASP A 235 -2.50 10.85 7.62
C ASP A 235 -2.15 9.36 7.82
N VAL A 236 -1.12 8.88 7.12
CA VAL A 236 -0.62 7.50 7.25
C VAL A 236 0.90 7.50 7.40
N PHE A 237 1.38 6.93 8.49
CA PHE A 237 2.79 6.65 8.70
C PHE A 237 3.08 5.22 8.27
N ALA A 238 3.83 5.04 7.19
CA ALA A 238 4.17 3.74 6.66
C ALA A 238 5.67 3.44 6.86
N HIS A 239 5.98 2.24 7.33
CA HIS A 239 7.34 1.71 7.31
C HIS A 239 7.29 0.21 7.01
N ASN A 240 7.97 -0.22 5.95
CA ASN A 240 7.94 -1.61 5.53
C ASN A 240 8.97 -2.46 6.27
N ILE A 241 8.51 -3.56 6.87
CA ILE A 241 9.39 -4.61 7.42
C ILE A 241 9.94 -5.54 6.31
N GLU A 242 9.32 -5.50 5.13
CA GLU A 242 9.69 -6.14 3.85
C GLU A 242 9.65 -7.67 3.81
N THR A 243 10.03 -8.36 4.88
CA THR A 243 10.03 -9.82 4.97
C THR A 243 9.91 -10.27 6.42
N VAL A 244 9.85 -11.59 6.64
CA VAL A 244 9.82 -12.21 7.97
C VAL A 244 11.14 -12.00 8.72
N GLU A 245 11.12 -12.14 10.05
CA GLU A 245 12.28 -11.87 10.92
C GLU A 245 13.53 -12.67 10.51
N GLU A 246 13.33 -13.93 10.12
CA GLU A 246 14.39 -14.87 9.77
C GLU A 246 15.13 -14.51 8.47
N LEU A 247 14.51 -13.69 7.60
CA LEU A 247 15.06 -13.36 6.28
C LEU A 247 15.58 -11.92 6.18
N GLN A 248 15.54 -11.14 7.27
CA GLN A 248 15.92 -9.73 7.26
C GLN A 248 17.32 -9.50 6.66
N SER A 249 18.33 -10.22 7.13
CA SER A 249 19.73 -10.09 6.66
C SER A 249 19.95 -10.62 5.23
N VAL A 250 19.05 -11.48 4.75
CA VAL A 250 19.08 -12.05 3.40
C VAL A 250 18.42 -11.10 2.39
N VAL A 251 17.42 -10.34 2.81
CA VAL A 251 16.59 -9.50 1.93
C VAL A 251 17.01 -8.03 1.98
N ARG A 252 17.24 -7.50 3.19
CA ARG A 252 17.49 -6.07 3.44
C ARG A 252 18.97 -5.80 3.67
N ASP A 253 19.34 -4.53 3.62
CA ASP A 253 20.68 -4.08 4.02
C ASP A 253 20.95 -4.46 5.49
N HIS A 254 22.19 -4.80 5.84
CA HIS A 254 22.56 -5.27 7.17
C HIS A 254 22.29 -4.25 8.31
N ARG A 255 22.10 -2.97 7.97
CA ARG A 255 21.69 -1.92 8.92
C ARG A 255 20.20 -1.96 9.28
N ALA A 256 19.39 -2.66 8.49
CA ALA A 256 17.97 -2.86 8.76
C ALA A 256 17.73 -4.21 9.44
N ASN A 257 16.80 -4.25 10.40
CA ASN A 257 16.40 -5.48 11.08
C ASN A 257 14.94 -5.41 11.55
N PHE A 258 14.38 -6.58 11.90
CA PHE A 258 12.98 -6.70 12.27
C PHE A 258 12.61 -5.85 13.49
N LYS A 259 13.40 -5.96 14.57
CA LYS A 259 13.13 -5.25 15.82
C LYS A 259 13.11 -3.74 15.59
N GLN A 260 14.13 -3.20 14.94
CA GLN A 260 14.22 -1.77 14.62
C GLN A 260 13.02 -1.29 13.81
N SER A 261 12.61 -2.04 12.78
CA SER A 261 11.44 -1.68 11.99
C SER A 261 10.13 -1.74 12.77
N MET A 262 9.98 -2.71 13.68
CA MET A 262 8.83 -2.75 14.59
C MET A 262 8.85 -1.59 15.60
N ASP A 263 10.00 -1.26 16.15
CA ASP A 263 10.17 -0.14 17.08
C ASP A 263 9.79 1.20 16.40
N VAL A 264 10.15 1.40 15.14
CA VAL A 264 9.75 2.57 14.33
C VAL A 264 8.23 2.68 14.21
N LEU A 265 7.54 1.56 13.93
CA LEU A 265 6.08 1.54 13.81
C LEU A 265 5.39 1.82 15.14
N MET A 266 5.91 1.27 16.25
CA MET A 266 5.40 1.54 17.61
C MET A 266 5.62 3.01 17.99
N MET A 267 6.82 3.55 17.79
CA MET A 267 7.13 4.96 18.03
C MET A 267 6.24 5.89 17.20
N ALA A 268 5.98 5.56 15.93
CA ALA A 268 5.08 6.34 15.10
C ALA A 268 3.66 6.37 15.69
N LYS A 269 3.17 5.25 16.22
CA LYS A 269 1.86 5.18 16.89
C LYS A 269 1.81 6.03 18.16
N ASP A 270 2.89 6.07 18.92
CA ASP A 270 3.00 6.82 20.18
C ASP A 270 3.11 8.33 19.95
N TYR A 271 3.87 8.75 18.93
CA TYR A 271 4.14 10.18 18.65
C TYR A 271 3.11 10.85 17.75
N ALA A 272 2.48 10.11 16.83
CA ALA A 272 1.55 10.68 15.87
C ALA A 272 0.26 11.15 16.55
N PRO A 273 -0.39 12.21 16.03
CA PRO A 273 -1.72 12.62 16.48
C PRO A 273 -2.73 11.48 16.40
N ALA A 274 -3.72 11.50 17.30
CA ALA A 274 -4.81 10.54 17.27
C ALA A 274 -5.53 10.57 15.91
N GLY A 275 -5.76 9.40 15.34
CA GLY A 275 -6.34 9.24 14.00
C GLY A 275 -5.33 9.00 12.89
N THR A 276 -4.03 9.20 13.12
CA THR A 276 -3.00 8.78 12.16
C THR A 276 -2.92 7.25 12.09
N LEU A 277 -2.98 6.71 10.87
CA LEU A 277 -2.84 5.27 10.62
C LEU A 277 -1.37 4.89 10.53
N THR A 278 -1.06 3.67 10.96
CA THR A 278 0.24 3.02 10.77
C THR A 278 0.12 1.88 9.76
N LYS A 279 1.11 1.76 8.88
CA LYS A 279 1.08 0.80 7.77
C LYS A 279 2.42 0.11 7.58
N THR A 280 2.37 -1.17 7.24
CA THR A 280 3.56 -1.93 6.85
C THR A 280 3.29 -2.87 5.68
N SER A 281 4.36 -3.43 5.12
CA SER A 281 4.30 -4.36 3.99
C SER A 281 5.31 -5.49 4.18
N ILE A 282 4.95 -6.66 3.63
CA ILE A 282 5.90 -7.72 3.32
C ILE A 282 5.79 -8.14 1.85
N MET A 283 6.91 -8.55 1.27
CA MET A 283 6.97 -9.20 -0.02
C MET A 283 7.05 -10.71 0.18
N LEU A 284 6.20 -11.46 -0.53
CA LEU A 284 6.19 -12.91 -0.53
C LEU A 284 7.00 -13.49 -1.71
N GLY A 285 7.46 -14.72 -1.58
CA GLY A 285 8.35 -15.39 -2.53
C GLY A 285 9.83 -15.02 -2.32
N CYS A 286 10.20 -14.54 -1.13
CA CYS A 286 11.58 -14.28 -0.73
C CYS A 286 12.26 -15.52 -0.12
N GLY A 287 11.50 -16.58 0.15
CA GLY A 287 11.95 -17.83 0.78
C GLY A 287 11.32 -18.07 2.15
N GLU A 288 10.37 -17.23 2.55
CA GLU A 288 9.61 -17.36 3.79
C GLU A 288 8.62 -18.52 3.72
N THR A 289 8.39 -19.16 4.85
CA THR A 289 7.33 -20.17 4.98
C THR A 289 6.00 -19.52 5.37
N PRO A 290 4.85 -20.16 5.07
CA PRO A 290 3.54 -19.67 5.48
C PRO A 290 3.44 -19.41 7.00
N ASP A 291 4.02 -20.31 7.82
CA ASP A 291 3.97 -20.17 9.28
C ASP A 291 4.76 -18.95 9.77
N GLN A 292 5.88 -18.61 9.11
CA GLN A 292 6.66 -17.42 9.43
C GLN A 292 5.90 -16.15 9.06
N VAL A 293 5.16 -16.17 7.95
CA VAL A 293 4.29 -15.05 7.56
C VAL A 293 3.20 -14.85 8.60
N VAL A 294 2.49 -15.90 8.99
CA VAL A 294 1.43 -15.82 10.02
C VAL A 294 1.99 -15.32 11.35
N LYS A 295 3.12 -15.85 11.82
CA LYS A 295 3.79 -15.35 13.04
C LYS A 295 4.19 -13.87 12.92
N THR A 296 4.60 -13.43 11.73
CA THR A 296 4.91 -12.03 11.47
C THR A 296 3.66 -11.17 11.56
N MET A 297 2.54 -11.61 10.98
CA MET A 297 1.25 -10.92 11.09
C MET A 297 0.81 -10.75 12.54
N GLU A 298 0.93 -11.80 13.35
CA GLU A 298 0.60 -11.73 14.78
C GLU A 298 1.45 -10.70 15.52
N LYS A 299 2.76 -10.66 15.26
CA LYS A 299 3.69 -9.66 15.86
C LYS A 299 3.36 -8.24 15.41
N VAL A 300 3.09 -8.05 14.13
CA VAL A 300 2.72 -6.75 13.55
C VAL A 300 1.41 -6.24 14.16
N ARG A 301 0.42 -7.13 14.30
CA ARG A 301 -0.86 -6.77 14.93
C ARG A 301 -0.72 -6.47 16.42
N ALA A 302 0.08 -7.27 17.15
CA ALA A 302 0.35 -7.02 18.56
C ALA A 302 1.07 -5.68 18.80
N ALA A 303 1.85 -5.20 17.84
CA ALA A 303 2.47 -3.87 17.86
C ALA A 303 1.51 -2.73 17.52
N GLY A 304 0.22 -3.00 17.28
CA GLY A 304 -0.78 -1.99 17.06
C GLY A 304 -0.89 -1.48 15.62
N VAL A 305 -0.14 -2.03 14.66
CA VAL A 305 -0.12 -1.59 13.25
C VAL A 305 -1.48 -1.75 12.57
N ASP A 306 -2.01 -0.68 11.98
CA ASP A 306 -3.39 -0.63 11.48
C ASP A 306 -3.55 -1.36 10.15
N VAL A 307 -2.61 -1.15 9.21
CA VAL A 307 -2.71 -1.63 7.84
C VAL A 307 -1.53 -2.52 7.46
N MET A 308 -1.79 -3.64 6.80
CA MET A 308 -0.75 -4.53 6.29
C MET A 308 -0.94 -4.82 4.80
N THR A 309 0.15 -4.84 4.04
CA THR A 309 0.12 -5.19 2.61
C THR A 309 1.00 -6.39 2.28
N PHE A 310 0.52 -7.25 1.38
CA PHE A 310 1.23 -8.43 0.89
C PHE A 310 1.31 -8.38 -0.63
N GLY A 311 2.52 -8.34 -1.16
CA GLY A 311 2.79 -8.36 -2.60
C GLY A 311 3.75 -9.48 -2.98
N GLN A 312 3.71 -9.96 -4.24
CA GLN A 312 4.74 -10.87 -4.72
C GLN A 312 6.06 -10.10 -4.94
N TYR A 313 7.16 -10.63 -4.42
CA TYR A 313 8.50 -10.17 -4.76
C TYR A 313 8.73 -10.35 -6.26
N MET A 314 8.98 -9.23 -6.94
CA MET A 314 9.32 -9.18 -8.35
C MET A 314 10.77 -8.80 -8.51
N ARG A 315 11.58 -9.76 -8.94
CA ARG A 315 13.01 -9.57 -9.14
C ARG A 315 13.30 -8.51 -10.21
N PRO A 316 13.92 -7.36 -9.87
CA PRO A 316 14.12 -6.29 -10.84
C PRO A 316 15.16 -6.60 -11.92
N SER A 317 16.18 -7.38 -11.57
CA SER A 317 17.24 -7.79 -12.50
C SER A 317 17.95 -9.05 -12.01
N LYS A 318 18.78 -9.67 -12.87
CA LYS A 318 19.59 -10.85 -12.53
C LYS A 318 20.63 -10.60 -11.42
N ARG A 319 20.89 -9.34 -11.04
CA ARG A 319 21.82 -8.99 -9.95
C ARG A 319 21.14 -9.05 -8.56
N HIS A 320 19.83 -8.91 -8.52
CA HIS A 320 19.04 -8.96 -7.29
C HIS A 320 18.80 -10.40 -6.84
N MET A 321 18.36 -10.59 -5.59
CA MET A 321 18.04 -11.92 -5.06
C MET A 321 17.03 -12.67 -5.96
N PRO A 322 17.17 -13.99 -6.15
CA PRO A 322 16.22 -14.76 -6.94
C PRO A 322 14.84 -14.78 -6.28
N VAL A 323 13.79 -14.93 -7.08
CA VAL A 323 12.47 -15.29 -6.56
C VAL A 323 12.54 -16.75 -6.10
N SER A 324 12.06 -17.04 -4.89
CA SER A 324 12.02 -18.41 -4.34
C SER A 324 10.85 -19.19 -4.96
N GLU A 325 9.68 -18.59 -4.95
CA GLU A 325 8.41 -19.17 -5.39
C GLU A 325 7.43 -18.07 -5.80
N TYR A 326 6.45 -18.42 -6.64
CA TYR A 326 5.34 -17.53 -6.96
C TYR A 326 4.12 -17.95 -6.17
N ILE A 327 3.65 -17.07 -5.29
CA ILE A 327 2.48 -17.32 -4.46
C ILE A 327 1.20 -17.24 -5.31
N THR A 328 0.27 -18.15 -5.04
CA THR A 328 -1.00 -18.23 -5.77
C THR A 328 -1.96 -17.12 -5.32
N PRO A 329 -2.85 -16.61 -6.20
CA PRO A 329 -3.87 -15.64 -5.81
C PRO A 329 -4.72 -16.11 -4.61
N GLU A 330 -5.04 -17.41 -4.56
CA GLU A 330 -5.81 -18.02 -3.47
C GLU A 330 -5.07 -17.95 -2.13
N ALA A 331 -3.75 -18.09 -2.12
CA ALA A 331 -2.95 -17.90 -0.91
C ALA A 331 -2.95 -16.44 -0.44
N PHE A 332 -2.84 -15.48 -1.37
CA PHE A 332 -2.97 -14.06 -1.04
C PHE A 332 -4.35 -13.73 -0.43
N GLU A 333 -5.43 -14.24 -1.01
CA GLU A 333 -6.79 -14.06 -0.46
C GLU A 333 -6.90 -14.59 0.97
N LYS A 334 -6.31 -15.75 1.26
CA LYS A 334 -6.30 -16.29 2.63
C LYS A 334 -5.53 -15.41 3.61
N TYR A 335 -4.40 -14.81 3.21
CA TYR A 335 -3.70 -13.85 4.07
C TYR A 335 -4.54 -12.59 4.34
N GLN A 336 -5.33 -12.14 3.36
CA GLN A 336 -6.27 -11.03 3.57
C GLN A 336 -7.32 -11.40 4.60
N THR A 337 -8.03 -12.52 4.42
CA THR A 337 -9.05 -13.00 5.36
C THR A 337 -8.47 -13.16 6.77
N LEU A 338 -7.34 -13.86 6.90
CA LEU A 338 -6.69 -14.08 8.19
C LEU A 338 -6.28 -12.76 8.86
N GLY A 339 -5.74 -11.81 8.10
CA GLY A 339 -5.36 -10.51 8.65
C GLY A 339 -6.58 -9.69 9.11
N MET A 340 -7.69 -9.73 8.37
CA MET A 340 -8.94 -9.11 8.81
C MET A 340 -9.46 -9.76 10.12
N GLU A 341 -9.41 -11.10 10.24
CA GLU A 341 -9.76 -11.83 11.49
C GLU A 341 -8.83 -11.49 12.66
N MET A 342 -7.55 -11.23 12.39
CA MET A 342 -6.59 -10.75 13.40
C MET A 342 -6.94 -9.33 13.92
N GLY A 343 -7.80 -8.60 13.21
CA GLY A 343 -8.22 -7.25 13.58
C GLY A 343 -7.30 -6.16 13.03
N PHE A 344 -6.63 -6.42 11.90
CA PHE A 344 -6.11 -5.32 11.10
C PHE A 344 -7.28 -4.46 10.61
N ARG A 345 -7.06 -3.14 10.57
CA ARG A 345 -8.06 -2.20 10.07
C ARG A 345 -8.29 -2.40 8.57
N TYR A 346 -7.23 -2.74 7.84
CA TYR A 346 -7.30 -3.09 6.43
C TYR A 346 -6.11 -3.96 6.02
N VAL A 347 -6.35 -4.90 5.10
CA VAL A 347 -5.31 -5.73 4.49
C VAL A 347 -5.46 -5.72 2.97
N ALA A 348 -4.42 -5.28 2.27
CA ALA A 348 -4.32 -5.48 0.82
C ALA A 348 -3.39 -6.65 0.53
N SER A 349 -3.89 -7.70 -0.11
CA SER A 349 -3.11 -8.90 -0.40
C SER A 349 -3.31 -9.33 -1.85
N GLY A 350 -2.23 -9.42 -2.61
CA GLY A 350 -2.32 -9.90 -3.98
C GLY A 350 -0.99 -9.87 -4.72
N PRO A 351 -0.84 -10.63 -5.82
CA PRO A 351 0.44 -10.74 -6.52
C PRO A 351 0.98 -9.37 -7.00
N MET A 352 0.09 -8.50 -7.45
CA MET A 352 0.43 -7.18 -7.98
C MET A 352 0.43 -6.08 -6.90
N VAL A 353 0.01 -6.37 -5.66
CA VAL A 353 -0.02 -5.38 -4.59
C VAL A 353 1.39 -4.87 -4.29
N ARG A 354 1.48 -3.59 -3.95
CA ARG A 354 2.65 -2.85 -3.50
C ARG A 354 2.25 -2.06 -2.26
N SER A 355 3.24 -1.62 -1.47
CA SER A 355 2.99 -0.76 -0.32
C SER A 355 2.15 0.46 -0.70
N SER A 356 2.44 1.10 -1.84
CA SER A 356 1.67 2.22 -2.41
C SER A 356 0.63 1.81 -3.47
N TYR A 357 0.10 0.58 -3.42
CA TYR A 357 -0.90 0.17 -4.41
C TYR A 357 -2.27 0.76 -4.09
N LYS A 358 -2.79 1.45 -5.10
CA LYS A 358 -4.07 2.15 -5.19
C LYS A 358 -5.26 1.53 -4.47
N ALA A 359 -5.45 0.22 -4.56
CA ALA A 359 -6.60 -0.44 -3.91
C ALA A 359 -6.59 -0.17 -2.40
N GLY A 360 -5.43 -0.14 -1.76
CA GLY A 360 -5.34 0.20 -0.34
C GLY A 360 -5.62 1.66 -0.04
N GLU A 361 -5.23 2.58 -0.93
CA GLU A 361 -5.38 4.02 -0.71
C GLU A 361 -6.83 4.48 -0.76
N PHE A 362 -7.66 3.87 -1.61
CA PHE A 362 -9.10 4.14 -1.64
C PHE A 362 -9.78 3.73 -0.33
N TYR A 363 -9.49 2.52 0.18
CA TYR A 363 -10.03 2.05 1.45
C TYR A 363 -9.49 2.87 2.62
N ILE A 364 -8.20 3.19 2.63
CA ILE A 364 -7.60 4.06 3.64
C ILE A 364 -8.27 5.44 3.63
N LYS A 365 -8.50 6.03 2.46
CA LYS A 365 -9.21 7.31 2.31
C LYS A 365 -10.60 7.22 2.92
N SER A 366 -11.40 6.22 2.53
CA SER A 366 -12.77 6.07 3.04
C SER A 366 -12.80 5.83 4.55
N MET A 367 -11.81 5.13 5.10
CA MET A 367 -11.66 4.90 6.53
C MET A 367 -11.32 6.19 7.29
N ILE A 368 -10.35 6.97 6.80
CA ILE A 368 -9.96 8.25 7.42
C ILE A 368 -11.14 9.23 7.37
N GLU A 369 -11.84 9.30 6.24
CA GLU A 369 -13.03 10.14 6.08
C GLU A 369 -14.16 9.72 7.03
N SER A 370 -14.39 8.40 7.19
CA SER A 370 -15.38 7.86 8.12
C SER A 370 -15.03 8.15 9.58
N ASP A 371 -13.77 7.98 9.97
CA ASP A 371 -13.30 8.28 11.33
C ASP A 371 -13.46 9.76 11.67
N ARG A 372 -13.12 10.65 10.71
CA ARG A 372 -13.31 12.11 10.84
C ARG A 372 -14.78 12.49 10.95
N ALA A 373 -15.67 11.81 10.21
CA ALA A 373 -17.11 12.03 10.31
C ALA A 373 -17.68 11.53 11.64
N ALA A 374 -17.16 10.40 12.17
CA ALA A 374 -17.59 9.81 13.44
C ALA A 374 -17.04 10.53 14.68
N SER A 375 -15.94 11.28 14.52
CA SER A 375 -15.30 12.07 15.58
C SER A 375 -15.48 13.57 15.30
N PRO A 376 -16.67 14.16 15.54
CA PRO A 376 -16.86 15.60 15.43
C PRO A 376 -16.14 16.29 16.61
N SER A 377 -14.83 16.48 16.52
CA SER A 377 -14.12 17.34 17.44
C SER A 377 -14.43 18.80 17.11
N LYS A 378 -15.35 19.37 17.90
CA LYS A 378 -15.38 20.77 18.37
C LYS A 378 -14.86 21.82 17.37
N LEU A 379 -15.67 22.12 16.36
CA LEU A 379 -15.57 23.38 15.60
C LEU A 379 -16.76 24.27 15.96
N ILE A 380 -16.94 24.63 17.25
CA ILE A 380 -17.75 25.78 17.68
C ILE A 380 -17.15 26.37 18.99
N ALA A 381 -16.84 27.66 18.92
CA ALA A 381 -16.46 28.63 19.97
C ALA A 381 -15.12 28.34 20.69
N SER A 382 -14.13 29.25 20.72
CA SER A 382 -14.17 30.72 20.79
C SER A 382 -12.95 31.37 20.15
#